data_AF-T2JLX4-F1
#
_entry.id   AF-T2JLX4-F1
#
_cell.length_a   1.000
_cell.length_b   1.000
_cell.length_c   1.000
_cell.angle_alpha   90.00
_cell.angle_beta   90.00
_cell.angle_gamma   90.00
#
_symmetry.space_group_name_H-M   'P 1'
#
loop_
_entity.id
_entity.type
_entity.pdbx_description
1 polymer ?
#
loop_
_entity_poly.entity_id
_entity_poly.type
_entity_poly.pdbx_seq_one_letter_code
_entity_poly.pdbx_strand_id
1 'polypeptide(L)'
;MTICCLNPDCTKPENADGTKFCITCGTPLTILRNHYRPLSLLSDEGGFGRTYLAEDLDRLNEKCVIKQLCPQKQGTAVFGKVKDLFDDEAKQLQQLGEHPQIPQLLAYFEEDGYLYLVQQYVEGKTIDRLHNLCWSETEVREF
;
A
#
# COMPACT_ATOMS: atom_id res chain seq x y z
N MET A 1 -10.22 15.99 5.74
CA MET A 1 -9.21 14.94 5.53
C MET A 1 -9.85 13.60 5.88
N THR A 2 -9.33 12.49 5.39
CA THR A 2 -9.85 11.14 5.66
C THR A 2 -8.76 10.28 6.30
N ILE A 3 -9.17 9.20 6.97
CA ILE A 3 -8.27 8.16 7.45
C ILE A 3 -8.84 6.79 7.10
N CYS A 4 -7.99 5.89 6.64
CA CYS A 4 -8.37 4.55 6.22
C CYS A 4 -8.05 3.53 7.31
N CYS A 5 -9.00 2.63 7.59
CA CYS A 5 -8.82 1.56 8.56
C CYS A 5 -7.86 0.48 8.01
N LEU A 6 -6.87 0.13 8.82
CA LEU A 6 -5.86 -0.88 8.51
C LEU A 6 -6.26 -2.30 8.92
N ASN A 7 -7.46 -2.48 9.48
CA ASN A 7 -7.99 -3.81 9.80
C ASN A 7 -8.29 -4.58 8.50
N PRO A 8 -7.60 -5.70 8.20
CA PRO A 8 -7.79 -6.47 6.97
C PRO A 8 -9.19 -7.06 6.76
N ASP A 9 -10.01 -7.13 7.81
CA ASP A 9 -11.37 -7.66 7.77
C ASP A 9 -12.43 -6.54 7.68
N CYS A 10 -12.01 -5.28 7.70
CA CYS A 10 -12.93 -4.15 7.53
C CYS A 10 -13.43 -4.10 6.08
N THR A 11 -14.76 -4.05 5.91
CA THR A 11 -15.43 -4.01 4.61
C THR A 11 -15.63 -2.59 4.06
N LYS A 12 -15.57 -1.58 4.93
CA LYS A 12 -15.66 -0.16 4.56
C LYS A 12 -14.66 0.65 5.39
N PRO A 13 -13.41 0.73 4.95
CA PRO A 13 -12.32 1.25 5.77
C PRO A 13 -12.26 2.79 5.80
N GLU A 14 -13.04 3.50 4.99
CA GLU A 14 -13.00 4.96 4.93
C GLU A 14 -13.68 5.62 6.13
N ASN A 15 -12.94 6.51 6.80
CA ASN A 15 -13.42 7.27 7.95
C ASN A 15 -13.09 8.76 7.80
N ALA A 16 -13.87 9.60 8.47
CA ALA A 16 -13.58 11.03 8.58
C ALA A 16 -12.38 11.25 9.51
N ASP A 17 -11.56 12.26 9.22
CA ASP A 17 -10.44 12.64 10.09
C ASP A 17 -10.92 13.08 11.48
N GLY A 18 -10.09 12.85 12.50
CA GLY A 18 -10.41 13.07 13.92
C GLY A 18 -11.23 11.96 14.58
N THR A 19 -11.66 10.95 13.83
CA THR A 19 -12.26 9.73 14.41
C THR A 19 -11.18 8.86 15.06
N LYS A 20 -11.43 8.37 16.28
CA LYS A 20 -10.47 7.50 17.02
C LYS A 20 -10.61 6.03 16.68
N PHE A 21 -11.80 5.61 16.28
CA PHE A 21 -12.15 4.23 15.98
C PHE A 21 -12.89 4.18 14.65
N CYS A 22 -12.67 3.11 13.89
CA CYS A 22 -13.36 2.87 12.63
C CYS A 22 -14.87 2.70 12.88
N ILE A 23 -15.69 3.46 12.14
CA ILE A 23 -17.15 3.41 12.28
C ILE A 23 -17.75 2.06 11.83
N THR A 24 -17.02 1.28 11.04
CA THR A 24 -17.49 0.02 10.47
C THR A 24 -17.11 -1.21 11.31
N CYS A 25 -15.88 -1.29 11.81
CA CYS A 25 -15.40 -2.46 12.56
C CYS A 25 -14.96 -2.17 14.00
N GLY A 26 -14.96 -0.90 14.43
CA GLY A 26 -14.57 -0.51 15.80
C GLY A 26 -13.07 -0.58 16.10
N THR A 27 -12.22 -1.01 15.17
CA THR A 27 -10.76 -1.01 15.35
C THR A 27 -10.24 0.42 15.50
N PRO A 28 -9.28 0.68 16.40
CA PRO A 28 -8.60 1.98 16.47
C PRO A 28 -8.05 2.39 15.09
N LEU A 29 -8.15 3.69 14.79
CA LEU A 29 -7.58 4.26 13.58
C LEU A 29 -6.14 4.70 13.90
N THR A 30 -5.18 4.15 13.16
CA THR A 30 -3.75 4.28 13.45
C THR A 30 -3.04 5.10 12.38
N ILE A 31 -2.15 5.98 12.82
CA ILE A 31 -1.12 6.60 11.97
C ILE A 31 0.15 5.77 12.19
N LEU A 32 0.58 5.04 11.16
CA LEU A 32 1.69 4.11 11.29
C LEU A 32 2.99 4.87 11.57
N ARG A 33 3.80 4.36 12.49
CA ARG A 33 5.01 5.01 13.00
C ARG A 33 4.82 6.48 13.37
N ASN A 34 3.59 6.86 13.75
CA ASN A 34 3.15 8.22 14.06
C ASN A 34 3.25 9.25 12.93
N HIS A 35 3.58 8.84 11.70
CA HIS A 35 3.74 9.78 10.59
C HIS A 35 3.20 9.31 9.23
N TYR A 36 2.89 8.03 9.04
CA TYR A 36 2.24 7.56 7.82
C TYR A 36 0.73 7.48 8.03
N ARG A 37 0.00 8.43 7.44
CA ARG A 37 -1.47 8.47 7.51
C ARG A 37 -2.08 7.74 6.31
N PRO A 38 -2.70 6.55 6.47
CA PRO A 38 -3.42 5.90 5.39
C PRO A 38 -4.69 6.69 5.05
N LEU A 39 -4.91 6.99 3.77
CA LEU A 39 -6.00 7.84 3.28
C LEU A 39 -7.13 7.06 2.63
N SER A 40 -6.80 6.06 1.81
CA SER A 40 -7.77 5.23 1.09
C SER A 40 -7.16 3.88 0.67
N LEU A 41 -8.03 2.89 0.44
CA LEU A 41 -7.63 1.59 -0.10
C LEU A 41 -7.48 1.69 -1.63
N LEU A 42 -6.30 1.37 -2.15
CA LEU A 42 -6.01 1.33 -3.59
C LEU A 42 -6.30 -0.04 -4.21
N SER A 43 -5.97 -1.10 -3.47
CA SER A 43 -6.18 -2.47 -3.89
C SER A 43 -6.22 -3.42 -2.69
N ASP A 44 -7.16 -4.36 -2.72
CA ASP A 44 -7.26 -5.53 -1.85
C ASP A 44 -7.32 -6.86 -2.62
N GLU A 45 -7.16 -6.79 -3.95
CA GLU A 45 -7.36 -7.91 -4.89
C GLU A 45 -6.12 -8.81 -5.07
N GLY A 46 -5.00 -8.48 -4.42
CA GLY A 46 -3.74 -9.21 -4.58
C GLY A 46 -3.57 -10.47 -3.73
N GLY A 47 -4.54 -10.85 -2.89
CA GLY A 47 -4.51 -12.09 -2.06
C GLY A 47 -3.47 -12.14 -0.92
N PHE A 48 -2.39 -11.35 -1.00
CA PHE A 48 -1.24 -11.38 -0.11
C PHE A 48 -1.18 -10.19 0.87
N GLY A 49 -1.93 -9.13 0.60
CA GLY A 49 -1.89 -7.90 1.38
C GLY A 49 -2.91 -6.88 0.90
N ARG A 50 -2.90 -5.71 1.55
CA ARG A 50 -3.67 -4.54 1.16
C ARG A 50 -2.73 -3.40 0.79
N THR A 51 -3.11 -2.63 -0.21
CA THR A 51 -2.35 -1.47 -0.67
C THR A 51 -3.17 -0.21 -0.44
N TYR A 52 -2.57 0.77 0.22
CA TYR A 52 -3.19 2.02 0.62
C TYR A 52 -2.46 3.21 0.00
N LEU A 53 -3.24 4.22 -0.39
CA LEU A 53 -2.70 5.57 -0.57
C LEU A 53 -2.53 6.17 0.81
N ALA A 54 -1.42 6.87 1.04
CA ALA A 54 -1.13 7.51 2.31
C ALA A 54 -0.41 8.84 2.13
N GLU A 55 -0.27 9.58 3.23
CA GLU A 55 0.58 10.75 3.37
C GLU A 55 1.69 10.47 4.38
N ASP A 56 2.90 10.90 4.07
CA ASP A 56 4.00 11.03 5.03
C ASP A 56 3.97 12.42 5.66
N LEU A 57 3.53 12.48 6.91
CA LEU A 57 3.36 13.72 7.68
C LEU A 57 4.70 14.41 7.99
N ASP A 58 5.80 13.65 8.06
CA ASP A 58 7.14 14.21 8.29
C ASP A 58 7.72 14.82 7.01
N ARG A 59 7.22 14.38 5.85
CA ARG A 59 7.61 14.89 4.52
C ARG A 59 6.57 15.84 3.93
N LEU A 60 6.07 16.77 4.76
CA LEU A 60 5.11 17.80 4.32
C LEU A 60 3.82 17.24 3.69
N ASN A 61 3.38 16.06 4.15
CA ASN A 61 2.23 15.33 3.59
C ASN A 61 2.46 14.85 2.14
N GLU A 62 3.70 14.51 1.79
CA GLU A 62 4.01 13.88 0.51
C GLU A 62 3.26 12.54 0.38
N LYS A 63 2.66 12.29 -0.80
CA LYS A 63 1.90 11.07 -1.04
C LYS A 63 2.83 9.86 -1.13
N CYS A 64 2.45 8.77 -0.49
CA CYS A 64 3.14 7.49 -0.55
C CYS A 64 2.14 6.34 -0.68
N VAL A 65 2.67 5.15 -0.96
CA VAL A 65 1.93 3.89 -0.97
C VAL A 65 2.34 3.06 0.22
N ILE A 66 1.38 2.54 0.97
CA ILE A 66 1.61 1.57 2.04
C ILE A 66 1.08 0.22 1.58
N LYS A 67 1.96 -0.78 1.49
CA LYS A 67 1.57 -2.18 1.35
C LYS A 67 1.60 -2.83 2.74
N GLN A 68 0.49 -3.43 3.15
CA GLN A 68 0.36 -4.20 4.38
C GLN A 68 0.28 -5.68 4.03
N LEU A 69 1.16 -6.51 4.59
CA LEU A 69 1.07 -7.95 4.46
C LEU A 69 -0.01 -8.50 5.41
N CYS A 70 -0.94 -9.31 4.90
CA CYS A 70 -2.09 -9.81 5.68
C CYS A 70 -2.00 -11.33 5.89
N PRO A 71 -1.61 -11.81 7.10
CA PRO A 71 -1.36 -13.24 7.35
C PRO A 71 -2.59 -14.15 7.24
N GLN A 72 -3.77 -13.63 7.59
CA GLN A 72 -4.93 -14.45 7.90
C GLN A 72 -5.67 -15.01 6.67
N LYS A 73 -5.28 -14.62 5.45
CA LYS A 73 -5.95 -15.09 4.22
C LYS A 73 -5.42 -16.42 3.68
N GLN A 74 -4.38 -17.03 4.26
CA GLN A 74 -3.69 -18.19 3.66
C GLN A 74 -3.20 -19.24 4.65
N GLY A 75 -2.99 -20.48 4.17
CA GLY A 75 -2.39 -21.57 4.95
C GLY A 75 -0.91 -21.32 5.28
N THR A 76 -0.43 -21.92 6.37
CA THR A 76 0.88 -21.64 7.01
C THR A 76 2.09 -21.74 6.06
N ALA A 77 2.10 -22.71 5.14
CA ALA A 77 3.19 -22.89 4.18
C ALA A 77 3.23 -21.80 3.09
N VAL A 78 2.06 -21.28 2.70
CA VAL A 78 1.98 -20.20 1.70
C VAL A 78 2.40 -18.87 2.35
N PHE A 79 2.05 -18.67 3.61
CA PHE A 79 2.41 -17.46 4.36
C PHE A 79 3.94 -17.24 4.43
N GLY A 80 4.73 -18.27 4.71
CA GLY A 80 6.19 -18.15 4.77
C GLY A 80 6.78 -17.64 3.46
N LYS A 81 6.39 -18.24 2.33
CA LYS A 81 6.85 -17.82 1.00
C LYS A 81 6.43 -16.39 0.66
N VAL A 82 5.23 -15.98 1.06
CA VAL A 82 4.72 -14.63 0.79
C VAL A 82 5.49 -13.59 1.59
N LYS A 83 5.81 -13.90 2.86
CA LYS A 83 6.67 -13.07 3.68
C LYS A 83 8.06 -12.93 3.05
N ASP A 84 8.66 -14.02 2.59
CA ASP A 84 9.97 -14.00 1.92
C ASP A 84 9.96 -13.10 0.68
N LEU A 85 8.91 -13.20 -0.15
CA LEU A 85 8.73 -12.32 -1.31
C LEU A 85 8.58 -10.84 -0.93
N PHE A 86 7.89 -10.56 0.17
CA PHE A 86 7.70 -9.21 0.68
C PHE A 86 9.02 -8.62 1.22
N ASP A 87 9.80 -9.42 1.94
CA ASP A 87 11.15 -9.07 2.41
C ASP A 87 12.11 -8.84 1.23
N ASP A 88 12.04 -9.69 0.21
CA ASP A 88 12.91 -9.57 -0.97
C ASP A 88 12.56 -8.37 -1.84
N GLU A 89 11.28 -8.01 -1.97
CA GLU A 89 10.86 -6.75 -2.62
C GLU A 89 11.53 -5.54 -1.93
N ALA A 90 11.49 -5.49 -0.60
CA ALA A 90 12.12 -4.43 0.17
C ALA A 90 13.63 -4.33 -0.13
N LYS A 91 14.35 -5.46 -0.08
CA LYS A 91 15.80 -5.51 -0.33
C LYS A 91 16.15 -5.07 -1.75
N GLN A 92 15.41 -5.54 -2.75
CA GLN A 92 15.65 -5.20 -4.15
C GLN A 92 15.45 -3.71 -4.40
N LEU A 93 14.39 -3.10 -3.87
CA LEU A 93 14.15 -1.67 -4.01
C LEU A 93 15.19 -0.84 -3.27
N GLN A 94 15.64 -1.28 -2.09
CA GLN A 94 16.73 -0.64 -1.38
C GLN A 94 18.03 -0.67 -2.20
N GLN A 95 18.33 -1.79 -2.87
CA GLN A 95 19.51 -1.92 -3.73
C GLN A 95 19.42 -1.03 -4.98
N LEU A 96 18.22 -0.91 -5.57
CA LEU A 96 17.99 -0.07 -6.74
C LEU A 96 18.06 1.43 -6.43
N GLY A 97 17.68 1.83 -5.22
CA GLY A 97 17.69 3.23 -4.80
C GLY A 97 16.71 4.09 -5.59
N GLU A 98 17.16 5.22 -6.12
CA GLU A 98 16.36 6.10 -6.97
C GLU A 98 16.49 5.71 -8.44
N HIS A 99 15.35 5.43 -9.08
CA HIS A 99 15.30 5.08 -10.49
C HIS A 99 14.06 5.70 -11.16
N PRO A 100 14.17 6.27 -12.37
CA PRO A 100 13.07 7.01 -13.00
C PRO A 100 11.82 6.17 -13.30
N GLN A 101 11.97 4.85 -13.43
CA GLN A 101 10.89 3.92 -13.80
C GLN A 101 10.53 2.91 -12.70
N ILE A 102 11.16 3.00 -11.51
CA ILE A 102 10.91 2.07 -10.41
C ILE A 102 10.64 2.90 -9.14
N PRO A 103 9.50 2.68 -8.45
CA PRO A 103 9.19 3.41 -7.23
C PRO A 103 10.26 3.23 -6.16
N GLN A 104 10.68 4.33 -5.52
CA GLN A 104 11.65 4.28 -4.42
C GLN A 104 11.05 3.59 -3.19
N LEU A 105 11.86 2.82 -2.46
CA LEU A 105 11.54 2.38 -1.10
C LEU A 105 11.69 3.55 -0.12
N LEU A 106 10.63 3.84 0.64
CA LEU A 106 10.63 4.87 1.68
C LEU A 106 10.82 4.27 3.08
N ALA A 107 10.17 3.14 3.36
CA ALA A 107 10.31 2.45 4.64
C ALA A 107 9.93 0.97 4.54
N TYR A 108 10.49 0.16 5.44
CA TYR A 108 10.11 -1.23 5.69
C TYR A 108 10.09 -1.47 7.19
N PHE A 109 8.98 -1.95 7.75
CA PHE A 109 8.82 -2.11 9.20
C PHE A 109 7.71 -3.08 9.60
N GLU A 110 7.71 -3.47 10.87
CA GLU A 110 6.64 -4.23 11.52
C GLU A 110 5.96 -3.34 12.58
N GLU A 111 4.64 -3.35 12.63
CA GLU A 111 3.84 -2.62 13.64
C GLU A 111 2.56 -3.40 13.92
N ASP A 112 2.17 -3.53 15.20
CA ASP A 112 0.98 -4.28 15.64
C ASP A 112 0.86 -5.70 15.06
N GLY A 113 2.00 -6.37 14.80
CA GLY A 113 2.06 -7.73 14.26
C GLY A 113 1.82 -7.84 12.74
N TYR A 114 1.82 -6.72 12.02
CA TYR A 114 1.75 -6.67 10.56
C TYR A 114 3.04 -6.10 9.97
N LEU A 115 3.42 -6.60 8.80
CA LEU A 115 4.53 -6.06 8.02
C LEU A 115 4.04 -5.01 7.04
N TYR A 116 4.80 -3.92 6.94
CA TYR A 116 4.52 -2.78 6.09
C TYR A 116 5.72 -2.44 5.21
N LEU A 117 5.41 -2.14 3.96
CA LEU A 117 6.36 -1.66 2.97
C LEU A 117 5.82 -0.37 2.36
N VAL A 118 6.57 0.72 2.52
CA VAL A 118 6.19 2.06 2.06
C VAL A 118 7.01 2.44 0.84
N GLN A 119 6.34 2.84 -0.23
CA GLN A 119 6.94 3.21 -1.51
C GLN A 119 6.52 4.60 -1.96
N GLN A 120 7.29 5.18 -2.86
CA GLN A 120 6.88 6.36 -3.63
C GLN A 120 5.52 6.12 -4.28
N TYR A 121 4.62 7.10 -4.19
CA TYR A 121 3.38 7.07 -4.95
C TYR A 121 3.63 7.46 -6.41
N VAL A 122 3.26 6.57 -7.33
CA VAL A 122 3.25 6.84 -8.76
C VAL A 122 1.84 7.24 -9.16
N GLU A 123 1.66 8.50 -9.53
CA GLU A 123 0.38 8.99 -10.01
C GLU A 123 0.09 8.50 -11.43
N GLY A 124 -1.10 7.96 -11.65
CA GLY A 124 -1.49 7.44 -12.96
C GLY A 124 -2.51 6.33 -12.89
N LYS A 125 -2.67 5.62 -14.01
CA LYS A 125 -3.53 4.45 -14.15
C LYS A 125 -2.67 3.21 -14.38
N THR A 126 -3.06 2.09 -13.78
CA THR A 126 -2.46 0.79 -14.11
C THR A 126 -2.78 0.42 -15.56
N ILE A 127 -1.87 -0.31 -16.21
CA ILE A 127 -2.06 -0.79 -17.58
C ILE A 127 -3.35 -1.62 -17.72
N ASP A 128 -3.69 -2.43 -16.70
CA ASP A 128 -4.93 -3.20 -16.64
C ASP A 128 -6.19 -2.33 -16.81
N ARG A 129 -6.21 -1.12 -16.21
CA ARG A 129 -7.31 -0.17 -16.37
C ARG A 129 -7.34 0.52 -17.73
N LEU A 130 -6.29 0.37 -18.52
CA LEU A 130 -6.14 0.96 -19.85
C LEU A 130 -6.42 -0.04 -20.97
N HIS A 131 -6.52 -1.35 -20.68
CA HIS A 131 -6.68 -2.42 -21.68
C HIS A 131 -7.92 -2.25 -22.60
N ASN A 132 -8.97 -1.54 -22.14
CA ASN A 132 -10.17 -1.28 -22.95
C ASN A 132 -9.99 -0.17 -24.00
N LEU A 133 -8.80 0.44 -24.07
CA LEU A 133 -8.46 1.45 -25.07
C LEU A 133 -7.75 0.76 -26.23
N CYS A 134 -8.29 0.88 -27.44
CA CYS A 134 -7.57 0.47 -28.65
C CYS A 134 -6.40 1.42 -28.88
N TRP A 135 -5.20 1.02 -28.47
CA TRP A 135 -3.98 1.77 -28.73
C TRP A 135 -3.40 1.37 -30.09
N SER A 136 -2.92 2.36 -30.82
CA SER A 136 -2.01 2.14 -31.95
C SER A 136 -0.66 1.63 -31.45
N GLU A 137 0.12 1.01 -32.34
CA GLU A 137 1.47 0.55 -32.00
C GLU A 137 2.36 1.70 -31.48
N THR A 138 2.21 2.90 -32.04
CA THR A 138 2.96 4.09 -31.61
C THR A 138 2.61 4.47 -30.17
N GLU A 139 1.33 4.50 -29.82
CA GLU A 139 0.89 4.80 -28.45
C GLU A 139 1.38 3.77 -27.43
N VAL A 140 1.47 2.48 -27.81
CA VAL A 140 2.05 1.44 -26.95
C VAL A 140 3.55 1.62 -26.74
N ARG A 141 4.29 2.09 -27.76
CA ARG A 141 5.75 2.29 -27.68
C ARG A 141 6.14 3.54 -26.90
N GLU A 142 5.28 4.55 -26.89
CA GLU A 142 5.52 5.84 -26.22
C GLU A 142 4.99 5.89 -24.78
N PHE A 143 4.18 4.91 -24.37
CA PHE A 143 3.71 4.73 -23.00
C PHE A 143 4.79 4.12 -22.10
#